data_AF-A0A7Y2XKY3-F1
#
_entry.id   AF-A0A7Y2XKY3-F1
#
_cell.length_a   1.000
_cell.length_b   1.000
_cell.length_c   1.000
_cell.angle_alpha   90.00
_cell.angle_beta   90.00
_cell.angle_gamma   90.00
#
_symmetry.space_group_name_H-M   'P 1'
#
loop_
_entity.id
_entity.type
_entity.pdbx_description
1 polymer ?
#
loop_
_entity_poly.entity_id
_entity_poly.type
_entity_poly.pdbx_seq_one_letter_code
_entity_poly.pdbx_strand_id
1 'polypeptide(L)'
;MNFIVMFLAGVWALVSLPSETAGSDATMFFAAFMLLFLTAGIGNGSVFHVVPTVFRKLHEQSAKGMDRKQREAAITAVDVEASVALGFTSAIAALGLFFIPALVATSIQASGTARFALMAFSVFYLTCVLVTWWWYRRDGAETKCD
;
A
#
# COMPACT_ATOMS: atom_id res chain seq x y z
N MET A 1 8.73 -2.28 6.63
CA MET A 1 9.86 -2.07 5.69
C MET A 1 9.42 -1.47 4.35
N ASN A 2 8.40 -2.03 3.68
CA ASN A 2 8.00 -1.64 2.30
C ASN A 2 7.72 -0.14 2.11
N PHE A 3 7.00 0.53 3.02
CA PHE A 3 6.70 1.97 2.89
C PHE A 3 7.93 2.89 2.84
N ILE A 4 9.04 2.50 3.49
CA ILE A 4 10.29 3.26 3.44
C ILE A 4 10.90 3.19 2.04
N VAL A 5 10.87 2.00 1.42
CA VAL A 5 11.33 1.82 0.04
C VAL A 5 10.48 2.64 -0.93
N MET A 6 9.16 2.66 -0.73
CA MET A 6 8.25 3.47 -1.55
C MET A 6 8.51 4.97 -1.40
N PHE A 7 8.74 5.47 -0.18
CA PHE A 7 9.11 6.86 0.04
C PHE A 7 10.42 7.23 -0.68
N LEU A 8 11.47 6.42 -0.50
CA LEU A 8 12.77 6.65 -1.15
C LEU A 8 12.66 6.60 -2.68
N ALA A 9 11.88 5.66 -3.22
CA ALA A 9 11.64 5.56 -4.65
C ALA A 9 10.84 6.77 -5.20
N GLY A 10 9.91 7.32 -4.42
CA GLY A 10 9.20 8.56 -4.75
C GLY A 10 10.12 9.79 -4.79
N VAL A 11 11.01 9.91 -3.80
CA VAL A 11 12.03 10.97 -3.78
C VAL A 11 13.02 10.79 -4.94
N TRP A 12 13.42 9.56 -5.25
CA TRP A 12 14.29 9.29 -6.39
C TRP A 12 13.62 9.66 -7.72
N ALA A 13 12.34 9.31 -7.90
CA ALA A 13 11.56 9.72 -9.08
C ALA A 13 11.43 11.25 -9.21
N LEU A 14 11.35 11.98 -8.09
CA LEU A 14 11.35 13.45 -8.07
C LEU A 14 12.66 14.04 -8.56
N VAL A 15 13.80 13.49 -8.12
CA VAL A 15 15.12 14.00 -8.49
C VAL A 15 15.49 13.61 -9.92
N SER A 16 15.03 12.47 -10.41
CA SER A 16 15.28 11.98 -11.77
C SER A 16 14.28 12.49 -12.81
N LEU A 17 13.48 13.52 -12.51
CA LEU A 17 12.58 14.12 -13.50
C LEU A 17 13.38 14.56 -14.74
N PRO A 18 13.07 14.04 -15.94
CA PRO A 18 13.85 14.36 -17.14
C PRO A 18 13.77 15.85 -17.46
N SER A 19 14.92 16.53 -17.46
CA SER A 19 15.04 17.96 -17.76
C SER A 19 16.10 18.16 -18.84
N GLU A 20 15.71 18.35 -20.10
CA GLU A 20 16.53 18.72 -21.28
C GLU A 20 17.74 17.79 -21.62
N THR A 21 18.34 17.07 -20.66
CA THR A 21 19.44 16.09 -20.78
C THR A 21 18.88 14.69 -20.96
N ALA A 22 18.37 14.42 -22.17
CA ALA A 22 17.42 13.34 -22.50
C ALA A 22 17.95 11.88 -22.48
N GLY A 23 19.05 11.56 -21.81
CA GLY A 23 19.65 10.21 -21.82
C GLY A 23 19.44 9.40 -20.55
N SER A 24 20.09 9.82 -19.46
CA SER A 24 20.15 9.07 -18.19
C SER A 24 18.90 9.27 -17.32
N ASP A 25 18.34 10.47 -17.33
CA ASP A 25 17.35 10.89 -16.33
C ASP A 25 16.01 10.18 -16.55
N ALA A 26 15.62 9.98 -17.81
CA ALA A 26 14.42 9.21 -18.16
C ALA A 26 14.52 7.74 -17.74
N THR A 27 15.69 7.11 -17.87
CA THR A 27 15.91 5.72 -17.44
C THR A 27 15.88 5.61 -15.92
N MET A 28 16.48 6.55 -15.19
CA MET A 28 16.42 6.59 -13.73
C MET A 28 15.01 6.84 -13.21
N PHE A 29 14.27 7.76 -13.84
CA PHE A 29 12.85 7.99 -13.57
C PHE A 29 12.02 6.73 -13.77
N PHE A 30 12.19 6.06 -14.90
CA PHE A 30 11.49 4.80 -15.20
C PHE A 30 11.84 3.70 -14.19
N ALA A 31 13.11 3.57 -13.82
CA ALA A 31 13.55 2.60 -12.81
C ALA A 31 12.95 2.88 -11.43
N ALA A 32 12.88 4.15 -11.02
CA ALA A 32 12.22 4.57 -9.78
C ALA A 32 10.73 4.24 -9.80
N PHE A 33 10.05 4.51 -10.92
CA PHE A 33 8.64 4.16 -11.12
C PHE A 33 8.38 2.66 -11.10
N MET A 34 9.25 1.85 -11.74
CA MET A 34 9.17 0.40 -11.67
C MET A 34 9.33 -0.11 -10.24
N LEU A 35 10.29 0.43 -9.50
CA LEU A 35 10.50 0.08 -8.09
C LEU A 35 9.27 0.41 -7.24
N LEU A 36 8.66 1.58 -7.44
CA LEU A 36 7.40 1.95 -6.80
C LEU A 36 6.27 0.97 -7.13
N PHE A 37 6.14 0.58 -8.41
CA PHE A 37 5.08 -0.31 -8.85
C PHE A 37 5.24 -1.73 -8.28
N LEU A 38 6.47 -2.24 -8.28
CA LEU A 38 6.83 -3.54 -7.70
C LEU A 38 6.55 -3.57 -6.20
N THR A 39 7.04 -2.57 -5.46
CA THR A 39 6.87 -2.50 -4.01
C THR A 39 5.41 -2.27 -3.60
N ALA A 40 4.65 -1.47 -4.37
CA ALA A 40 3.21 -1.33 -4.21
C ALA A 40 2.49 -2.66 -4.44
N GLY A 41 2.85 -3.39 -5.51
CA GLY A 41 2.26 -4.67 -5.86
C GLY A 41 2.51 -5.73 -4.78
N ILE A 42 3.74 -5.85 -4.29
CA ILE A 42 4.10 -6.76 -3.20
C ILE A 42 3.37 -6.38 -1.90
N GLY A 43 3.31 -5.09 -1.57
CA GLY A 43 2.58 -4.58 -0.42
C GLY A 43 1.11 -4.96 -0.45
N ASN A 44 0.43 -4.72 -1.57
CA ASN A 44 -0.97 -5.08 -1.77
C ASN A 44 -1.18 -6.61 -1.71
N GLY A 45 -0.36 -7.39 -2.42
CA GLY A 45 -0.45 -8.86 -2.45
C GLY A 45 -0.27 -9.51 -1.08
N SER A 46 0.63 -8.98 -0.24
CA SER A 46 0.83 -9.46 1.12
C SER A 46 -0.41 -9.24 2.00
N VAL A 47 -1.07 -8.08 1.88
CA VAL A 47 -2.29 -7.77 2.65
C VAL A 47 -3.44 -8.72 2.30
N PHE A 48 -3.63 -9.05 1.02
CA PHE A 48 -4.68 -9.98 0.59
C PHE A 48 -4.53 -11.39 1.18
N HIS A 49 -3.30 -11.84 1.49
CA HIS A 49 -3.06 -13.12 2.16
C HIS A 49 -3.09 -13.04 3.69
N VAL A 50 -2.67 -11.92 4.26
CA VAL A 50 -2.58 -11.73 5.72
C VAL A 50 -3.96 -11.51 6.35
N VAL A 51 -4.85 -10.76 5.70
CA VAL A 51 -6.16 -10.41 6.28
C VAL A 51 -7.05 -11.65 6.55
N PRO A 52 -7.23 -12.60 5.60
CA PRO A 52 -8.00 -13.81 5.87
C PRO A 52 -7.36 -14.68 6.96
N THR A 53 -6.03 -14.78 6.98
CA THR A 53 -5.32 -15.62 7.95
C THR A 53 -5.37 -15.07 9.38
N VAL A 54 -5.37 -13.75 9.56
CA VAL A 54 -5.54 -13.11 10.87
C VAL A 54 -6.97 -13.26 11.39
N PHE A 55 -7.98 -12.99 10.55
CA PHE A 55 -9.40 -13.14 10.92
C PHE A 55 -9.72 -14.59 11.29
N ARG A 56 -9.20 -15.56 10.52
CA ARG A 56 -9.35 -16.98 10.80
C ARG A 56 -8.69 -17.37 12.12
N LYS A 57 -7.49 -16.85 12.43
CA LYS A 57 -6.81 -17.11 13.72
C LYS A 57 -7.57 -16.55 14.92
N LEU A 58 -8.12 -15.34 14.83
CA LEU A 58 -8.92 -14.74 15.91
C LEU A 58 -10.17 -15.58 16.20
N HIS A 59 -10.89 -15.99 15.15
CA HIS A 59 -12.12 -16.77 15.31
C HIS A 59 -11.87 -18.23 15.69
N GLU A 60 -10.79 -18.85 15.20
CA GLU A 60 -10.37 -20.20 15.63
C GLU A 60 -10.02 -20.26 17.13
N GLN A 61 -9.52 -19.16 17.70
CA GLN A 61 -9.24 -19.07 19.13
C GLN A 61 -10.52 -18.96 19.97
N SER A 62 -11.51 -18.17 19.53
CA SER A 62 -12.84 -18.12 20.15
C SER A 62 -13.67 -19.39 19.94
N ALA A 63 -13.31 -20.22 18.95
CA ALA A 63 -13.96 -21.50 18.66
C ALA A 63 -13.39 -22.70 19.44
N LYS A 64 -12.45 -22.49 20.37
CA LYS A 64 -11.92 -23.56 21.23
C LYS A 64 -13.02 -24.11 22.13
N GLY A 65 -13.59 -25.25 21.73
CA GLY A 65 -14.66 -25.96 22.46
C GLY A 65 -15.86 -26.38 21.59
N MET A 66 -15.93 -25.93 20.33
CA MET A 66 -17.03 -26.28 19.41
C MET A 66 -16.74 -27.56 18.59
N ASP A 67 -17.81 -28.26 18.21
CA ASP A 67 -17.74 -29.50 17.43
C ASP A 67 -17.16 -29.27 16.02
N ARG A 68 -16.55 -30.31 15.41
CA ARG A 68 -15.83 -30.23 14.13
C ARG A 68 -16.69 -29.60 13.02
N LYS A 69 -17.99 -29.91 12.98
CA LYS A 69 -18.94 -29.34 12.00
C LYS A 69 -19.25 -27.86 12.24
N GLN A 70 -19.35 -27.44 13.49
CA GLN A 70 -19.57 -26.03 13.84
C GLN A 70 -18.33 -25.18 13.56
N ARG A 71 -17.13 -25.75 13.75
CA ARG A 71 -15.86 -25.08 13.45
C ARG A 71 -15.70 -24.79 11.95
N GLU A 72 -16.08 -25.71 11.09
CA GLU A 72 -15.99 -25.57 9.63
C GLU A 72 -17.01 -24.56 9.06
N ALA A 73 -18.23 -24.55 9.61
CA ALA A 73 -19.22 -23.53 9.30
C ALA A 73 -18.80 -22.13 9.77
N ALA A 74 -18.18 -22.02 10.96
CA ALA A 74 -17.67 -20.76 11.48
C ALA A 74 -16.50 -20.20 10.65
N ILE A 75 -15.58 -21.05 10.17
CA ILE A 75 -14.46 -20.61 9.32
C ILE A 75 -14.96 -20.04 8.00
N THR A 76 -15.92 -20.71 7.35
CA THR A 76 -16.50 -20.24 6.08
C THR A 76 -17.17 -18.87 6.23
N ALA A 77 -17.91 -18.65 7.32
CA ALA A 77 -18.56 -17.37 7.59
C ALA A 77 -17.54 -16.23 7.79
N VAL A 78 -16.43 -16.52 8.48
CA VAL A 78 -15.35 -15.56 8.75
C VAL A 78 -14.60 -15.17 7.47
N ASP A 79 -14.31 -16.16 6.60
CA ASP A 79 -13.67 -15.90 5.30
C ASP A 79 -14.57 -15.01 4.41
N VAL A 80 -15.90 -15.21 4.46
CA VAL A 80 -16.88 -14.35 3.77
C VAL A 80 -16.85 -12.93 4.33
N GLU A 81 -16.90 -12.73 5.64
CA GLU A 81 -16.87 -11.38 6.24
C GLU A 81 -15.57 -10.62 5.94
N ALA A 82 -14.42 -11.30 6.08
CA ALA A 82 -13.12 -10.73 5.76
C ALA A 82 -13.01 -10.35 4.27
N SER A 83 -13.53 -11.22 3.38
CA SER A 83 -13.54 -10.94 1.93
C SER A 83 -14.47 -9.79 1.56
N VAL A 84 -15.61 -9.60 2.25
CA VAL A 84 -16.51 -8.45 2.05
C VAL A 84 -15.86 -7.15 2.49
N ALA A 85 -15.22 -7.12 3.67
CA ALA A 85 -14.51 -5.93 4.15
C ALA A 85 -13.33 -5.54 3.23
N LEU A 86 -12.57 -6.54 2.78
CA LEU A 86 -11.53 -6.36 1.77
C LEU A 86 -12.10 -5.87 0.43
N GLY A 87 -13.24 -6.42 -0.01
CA GLY A 87 -13.93 -6.03 -1.23
C GLY A 87 -14.39 -4.57 -1.20
N PHE A 88 -14.90 -4.11 -0.07
CA PHE A 88 -15.28 -2.70 0.10
C PHE A 88 -14.05 -1.78 0.07
N THR A 89 -12.98 -2.17 0.77
CA THR A 89 -11.72 -1.40 0.80
C THR A 89 -11.05 -1.35 -0.57
N SER A 90 -11.08 -2.46 -1.32
CA SER A 90 -10.50 -2.53 -2.68
C SER A 90 -11.30 -1.71 -3.68
N ALA A 91 -12.63 -1.62 -3.53
CA ALA A 91 -13.46 -0.73 -4.34
C ALA A 91 -13.08 0.75 -4.15
N ILE A 92 -12.82 1.17 -2.89
CA ILE A 92 -12.33 2.53 -2.61
C ILE A 92 -10.93 2.72 -3.20
N ALA A 93 -10.02 1.75 -3.01
CA ALA A 93 -8.68 1.81 -3.57
C ALA A 93 -8.68 1.89 -5.11
N ALA A 94 -9.65 1.27 -5.77
CA ALA A 94 -9.82 1.32 -7.22
C ALA A 94 -10.11 2.74 -7.74
N LEU A 95 -10.74 3.60 -6.94
CA LEU A 95 -10.90 5.03 -7.29
C LEU A 95 -9.54 5.72 -7.47
N GLY A 96 -8.51 5.23 -6.78
CA GLY A 96 -7.13 5.69 -6.94
C GLY A 96 -6.57 5.47 -8.35
N LEU A 97 -7.03 4.45 -9.10
CA LEU A 97 -6.58 4.20 -10.47
C LEU A 97 -6.99 5.33 -11.43
N PHE A 98 -8.11 6.00 -11.17
CA PHE A 98 -8.52 7.18 -11.92
C PHE A 98 -7.84 8.45 -11.39
N PHE A 99 -7.73 8.56 -10.07
CA PHE A 99 -7.23 9.76 -9.42
C PHE A 99 -5.73 9.99 -9.65
N ILE A 100 -4.92 8.95 -9.66
CA ILE A 100 -3.46 9.05 -9.85
C ILE A 100 -3.11 9.64 -11.24
N PRO A 101 -3.60 9.09 -12.37
CA PRO A 101 -3.38 9.68 -13.69
C PRO A 101 -3.96 11.09 -13.82
N ALA A 102 -5.14 11.34 -13.23
CA ALA A 102 -5.75 12.67 -13.24
C ALA A 102 -4.91 13.72 -12.51
N LEU A 103 -4.34 13.38 -11.34
CA LEU A 103 -3.42 14.24 -10.59
C LEU A 103 -2.15 14.56 -11.38
N VAL A 104 -1.56 13.56 -12.03
CA VAL A 104 -0.36 13.75 -12.86
C VAL A 104 -0.70 14.62 -14.07
N ALA A 105 -1.82 14.35 -14.76
CA ALA A 105 -2.26 15.11 -15.92
C ALA A 105 -2.59 16.57 -15.57
N THR A 106 -3.23 16.82 -14.43
CA THR A 106 -3.52 18.17 -13.94
C THR A 106 -2.26 18.91 -13.50
N SER A 107 -1.30 18.23 -12.86
CA SER A 107 0.03 18.80 -12.54
C SER A 107 0.78 19.24 -13.80
N ILE A 108 0.78 18.42 -14.85
CA ILE A 108 1.44 18.74 -16.11
C ILE A 108 0.74 19.92 -16.79
N GLN A 109 -0.60 19.96 -16.81
CA GLN A 109 -1.35 21.08 -17.39
C GLN A 109 -1.13 22.40 -16.63
N ALA A 110 -1.05 22.36 -15.30
CA ALA A 110 -0.93 23.56 -14.48
C ALA A 110 0.50 24.12 -14.40
N SER A 111 1.53 23.26 -14.37
CA SER A 111 2.92 23.65 -14.10
C SER A 111 3.91 23.25 -15.19
N GLY A 112 3.46 22.59 -16.26
CA GLY A 112 4.32 22.06 -17.32
C GLY A 112 5.14 20.83 -16.90
N THR A 113 4.98 20.33 -15.67
CA THR A 113 5.77 19.22 -15.13
C THR A 113 5.01 18.43 -14.07
N ALA A 114 5.38 17.15 -13.88
CA ALA A 114 4.77 16.25 -12.91
C ALA A 114 5.27 16.45 -11.46
N ARG A 115 6.09 17.48 -11.19
CA ARG A 115 6.71 17.74 -9.88
C ARG A 115 5.69 17.77 -8.74
N PHE A 116 4.58 18.48 -8.92
CA PHE A 116 3.57 18.61 -7.85
C PHE A 116 2.88 17.27 -7.55
N ALA A 117 2.53 16.49 -8.57
CA ALA A 117 1.95 15.17 -8.38
C ALA A 117 2.92 14.21 -7.64
N LEU A 118 4.19 14.20 -8.03
CA LEU A 118 5.21 13.36 -7.40
C LEU A 118 5.54 13.77 -5.96
N MET A 119 5.52 15.08 -5.67
CA MET A 119 5.65 15.58 -4.29
C MET A 119 4.47 15.13 -3.44
N ALA A 120 3.23 15.23 -3.95
CA ALA A 120 2.05 14.76 -3.26
C ALA A 120 2.14 13.25 -2.94
N PHE A 121 2.57 12.42 -3.90
CA PHE A 121 2.78 10.99 -3.66
C PHE A 121 3.88 10.71 -2.63
N SER A 122 4.98 11.46 -2.68
CA SER A 122 6.08 11.31 -1.72
C SER A 122 5.67 11.70 -0.30
N VAL A 123 4.92 12.80 -0.14
CA VAL A 123 4.36 13.22 1.15
C VAL A 123 3.37 12.18 1.67
N PHE A 124 2.51 11.65 0.80
CA PHE A 124 1.59 10.57 1.17
C PHE A 124 2.35 9.35 1.71
N TYR A 125 3.39 8.86 1.02
CA TYR A 125 4.19 7.75 1.52
C TYR A 125 4.93 8.08 2.83
N LEU A 126 5.39 9.32 3.01
CA LEU A 126 5.98 9.76 4.27
C LEU A 126 4.96 9.66 5.41
N THR A 127 3.71 10.08 5.21
CA THR A 127 2.66 9.90 6.23
C THR A 127 2.41 8.44 6.55
N CYS A 128 2.41 7.55 5.55
CA CYS A 128 2.29 6.10 5.79
C CYS A 128 3.46 5.55 6.62
N VAL A 129 4.69 6.02 6.36
CA VAL A 129 5.87 5.66 7.17
C VAL A 129 5.72 6.16 8.60
N LEU A 130 5.26 7.40 8.80
CA LEU A 130 5.05 7.97 10.14
C LEU A 130 3.97 7.21 10.92
N VAL A 131 2.84 6.89 10.29
CA VAL A 131 1.77 6.09 10.92
C VAL A 131 2.28 4.70 11.28
N THR A 132 2.97 4.03 10.35
CA THR A 132 3.57 2.71 10.61
C THR A 132 4.59 2.79 11.72
N TRP A 133 5.41 3.84 11.75
CA TRP A 133 6.42 4.01 12.79
C TRP A 133 5.77 4.26 14.16
N TRP A 134 4.74 5.09 14.21
CA TRP A 134 4.03 5.43 15.45
C TRP A 134 3.29 4.23 16.04
N TRP A 135 2.61 3.44 15.21
CA TRP A 135 1.80 2.31 15.67
C TRP A 135 2.56 0.98 15.77
N TYR A 136 3.61 0.75 14.98
CA TYR A 136 4.33 -0.53 14.95
C TYR A 136 5.79 -0.48 15.47
N ARG A 137 6.49 0.66 15.39
CA ARG A 137 7.94 0.73 15.72
C ARG A 137 8.31 1.55 16.95
N ARG A 138 7.40 2.37 17.49
CA ARG A 138 7.66 3.14 18.71
C ARG A 138 7.85 2.20 19.91
N ASP A 139 8.85 2.48 20.75
CA ASP A 139 9.04 1.83 22.05
C ASP A 139 7.79 2.05 22.93
N GLY A 140 6.88 1.07 22.90
CA GLY A 140 5.56 1.11 23.54
C GLY A 140 4.37 0.66 22.66
N ALA A 141 4.59 0.20 21.42
CA ALA A 141 3.53 -0.28 20.54
C ALA A 141 2.89 -1.62 21.01
N GLU A 142 1.55 -1.71 20.94
CA GLU A 142 0.73 -2.85 21.40
C GLU A 142 1.02 -4.19 20.69
N THR A 143 1.62 -4.16 19.49
CA THR A 143 2.07 -5.35 18.78
C THR A 143 3.36 -5.07 18.00
N LYS A 144 4.51 -5.44 18.58
CA LYS A 144 5.80 -5.49 17.87
C LYS A 144 5.73 -6.55 16.77
N CYS A 145 5.78 -6.14 15.52
CA CYS A 145 6.11 -7.04 14.41
C CYS A 145 7.42 -6.55 13.78
N ASP A 146 8.49 -7.31 14.02
CA ASP A 146 9.78 -7.18 13.32
C ASP A 146 9.65 -7.63 11.86
#